data_AF-A0A8T7ENG2-F1
#
_entry.id   AF-A0A8T7ENG2-F1
#
_cell.length_a   1.000
_cell.length_b   1.000
_cell.length_c   1.000
_cell.angle_alpha   90.00
_cell.angle_beta   90.00
_cell.angle_gamma   90.00
#
_symmetry.space_group_name_H-M   'P 1'
#
loop_
_entity.id
_entity.type
_entity.pdbx_description
1 polymer ?
#
loop_
_entity_poly.entity_id
_entity_poly.type
_entity_poly.pdbx_seq_one_letter_code
_entity_poly.pdbx_strand_id
1 'polypeptide(L)'
;MHPVIPLILVGAAVTSSLVTATRPGWLDRLRGRRVLLTGLAALGIVLGLTGAVISGQPDGNLHVWVLDVGHSHAVFIQSPNGAQVLVDGGRYPSRLLTALGQRMAFYDRHIDAVIVTHPDPFDISALPAVLRRYDVDHVLYHGQFNAGAEPGGDHGDSPSADNRGGADDRPRRWRVHRSTAPRQRASCRRWHRGCRYGAACDIRRYVVLAAV
;
A
#
# COMPACT_ATOMS: atom_id res chain seq x y z
N MET A 1 -32.17 -1.15 -41.75
CA MET A 1 -33.34 -0.36 -41.31
C MET A 1 -33.83 -0.94 -40.00
N HIS A 2 -33.58 -0.27 -38.86
CA HIS A 2 -33.88 -0.82 -37.53
C HIS A 2 -35.21 -0.25 -36.98
N PRO A 3 -36.21 -1.09 -36.67
CA PRO A 3 -37.59 -0.69 -36.34
C PRO A 3 -37.78 -0.06 -34.96
N VAL A 4 -36.69 0.24 -34.23
CA VAL A 4 -36.72 0.80 -32.86
C VAL A 4 -36.70 2.33 -32.81
N ILE A 5 -36.33 2.99 -33.91
CA ILE A 5 -36.22 4.47 -33.99
C ILE A 5 -37.59 5.19 -33.80
N PRO A 6 -38.72 4.75 -34.42
CA PRO A 6 -39.99 5.46 -34.25
C PRO A 6 -40.56 5.33 -32.82
N LEU A 7 -40.25 4.24 -32.10
CA LEU A 7 -40.79 4.00 -30.76
C LEU A 7 -40.12 4.88 -29.69
N ILE A 8 -38.83 5.18 -29.87
CA ILE A 8 -38.08 6.12 -29.02
C ILE A 8 -38.58 7.55 -29.24
N LEU A 9 -38.91 7.94 -30.47
CA LEU A 9 -39.43 9.29 -30.78
C LEU A 9 -40.81 9.53 -30.17
N VAL A 10 -41.71 8.54 -30.20
CA VAL A 10 -43.03 8.66 -29.58
C VAL A 10 -42.92 8.70 -28.06
N GLY A 11 -42.04 7.88 -27.46
CA GLY A 11 -41.77 7.92 -26.01
C GLY A 11 -41.21 9.27 -25.53
N ALA A 12 -40.28 9.86 -26.28
CA ALA A 12 -39.72 11.18 -25.99
C ALA A 12 -40.77 12.32 -26.14
N ALA A 13 -41.69 12.21 -27.10
CA ALA A 13 -42.75 13.21 -27.29
C ALA A 13 -43.80 13.16 -26.17
N VAL A 14 -44.24 11.96 -25.75
CA VAL A 14 -45.24 11.81 -24.67
C VAL A 14 -44.68 12.26 -23.33
N THR A 15 -43.41 11.93 -23.03
CA THR A 15 -42.74 12.41 -21.82
C THR A 15 -42.55 13.93 -21.84
N SER A 16 -42.16 14.51 -22.97
CA SER A 16 -42.05 15.98 -23.12
C SER A 16 -43.40 16.68 -22.94
N SER A 17 -44.50 16.07 -23.41
CA SER A 17 -45.85 16.63 -23.27
C SER A 17 -46.39 16.53 -21.84
N LEU A 18 -46.06 15.46 -21.10
CA LEU A 18 -46.43 15.31 -19.70
C LEU A 18 -45.63 16.26 -18.77
N VAL A 19 -44.35 16.48 -19.08
CA VAL A 19 -43.47 17.40 -18.33
C VAL A 19 -43.87 18.86 -18.55
N THR A 20 -44.30 19.22 -19.76
CA THR A 20 -44.81 20.57 -20.05
C THR A 20 -46.22 20.80 -19.49
N ALA A 21 -47.06 19.76 -19.42
CA ALA A 21 -48.40 19.83 -18.82
C ALA A 21 -48.38 19.94 -17.28
N THR A 22 -47.35 19.40 -16.61
CA THR A 22 -47.30 19.40 -15.14
C THR A 22 -46.56 20.57 -14.52
N ARG A 23 -45.99 21.50 -15.32
CA ARG A 23 -45.06 22.60 -14.94
C ARG A 23 -44.67 22.55 -13.46
N PRO A 24 -43.88 21.55 -13.05
CA PRO A 24 -43.71 21.34 -11.63
C PRO A 24 -42.98 22.53 -11.02
N GLY A 25 -43.53 23.16 -9.98
CA GLY A 25 -42.92 24.34 -9.34
C GLY A 25 -41.51 24.10 -8.77
N TRP A 26 -41.04 22.84 -8.74
CA TRP A 26 -39.64 22.52 -8.46
C TRP A 26 -38.68 22.97 -9.57
N LEU A 27 -39.12 23.06 -10.83
CA LEU A 27 -38.29 23.57 -11.95
C LEU A 27 -37.96 25.05 -11.80
N ASP A 28 -38.88 25.85 -11.25
CA ASP A 28 -38.60 27.27 -10.96
C ASP A 28 -37.64 27.44 -9.77
N ARG A 29 -37.60 26.48 -8.84
CA ARG A 29 -36.54 26.42 -7.81
C ARG A 29 -35.18 26.01 -8.40
N LEU A 30 -35.16 25.16 -9.43
CA LEU A 30 -33.93 24.76 -10.13
C LEU A 30 -33.38 25.81 -11.11
N ARG A 31 -34.20 26.79 -11.52
CA ARG A 31 -33.77 27.95 -12.34
C ARG A 31 -32.92 28.96 -11.58
N GLY A 32 -32.76 28.82 -10.27
CA GLY A 32 -31.87 29.66 -9.50
C GLY A 32 -30.41 29.47 -9.93
N ARG A 33 -29.71 30.58 -10.26
CA ARG A 33 -28.27 30.58 -10.60
C ARG A 33 -27.42 29.79 -9.59
N ARG A 34 -27.83 29.75 -8.32
CA ARG A 34 -27.18 28.96 -7.27
C ARG A 34 -27.28 27.44 -7.50
N VAL A 35 -28.42 26.93 -7.94
CA VAL A 35 -28.62 25.50 -8.21
C VAL A 35 -27.80 25.04 -9.42
N LEU A 36 -27.73 25.89 -10.45
CA LEU A 36 -26.85 25.66 -11.60
C LEU A 36 -25.36 25.65 -11.20
N LEU A 37 -24.92 26.60 -10.38
CA LEU A 37 -23.53 26.66 -9.90
C LEU A 37 -23.17 25.45 -9.02
N THR A 38 -24.06 25.02 -8.11
CA THR A 38 -23.83 23.82 -7.30
C THR A 38 -23.83 22.55 -8.16
N GLY A 39 -24.70 22.48 -9.17
CA GLY A 39 -24.74 21.35 -10.11
C GLY A 39 -23.45 21.24 -10.93
N LEU A 40 -22.96 22.35 -11.46
CA LEU A 40 -21.69 22.40 -12.19
C LEU A 40 -20.49 22.07 -11.29
N ALA A 41 -20.47 22.57 -10.05
CA ALA A 41 -19.41 22.23 -9.09
C ALA A 41 -19.41 20.74 -8.75
N ALA A 42 -20.58 20.14 -8.49
CA ALA A 42 -20.71 18.72 -8.24
C ALA A 42 -20.27 17.88 -9.45
N LEU A 43 -20.68 18.25 -10.66
CA LEU A 43 -20.25 17.60 -11.89
C LEU A 43 -18.73 17.70 -12.08
N GLY A 44 -18.14 18.87 -11.82
CA GLY A 44 -16.69 19.07 -11.88
C GLY A 44 -15.92 18.19 -10.90
N ILE A 45 -16.43 18.02 -9.67
CA ILE A 45 -15.86 17.11 -8.68
C ILE A 45 -15.93 15.66 -9.17
N VAL A 46 -17.09 15.22 -9.68
CA VAL A 46 -17.27 13.86 -10.20
C VAL A 46 -16.33 13.57 -11.37
N LEU A 47 -16.22 14.51 -12.32
CA LEU A 47 -15.30 14.38 -13.44
C LEU A 47 -13.83 14.36 -12.98
N GLY A 48 -13.47 15.22 -12.02
CA GLY A 48 -12.12 15.25 -11.44
C GLY A 48 -11.74 13.96 -10.73
N LEU A 49 -12.65 13.41 -9.91
CA LEU A 49 -12.45 12.12 -9.25
C LEU A 49 -12.36 10.96 -10.25
N THR A 50 -13.21 10.96 -11.27
CA THR A 50 -13.19 9.93 -12.31
C THR A 50 -11.88 9.98 -13.10
N GLY A 51 -11.42 11.18 -13.48
CA GLY A 51 -10.12 11.37 -14.11
C GLY A 51 -8.98 10.87 -13.22
N ALA A 52 -8.98 11.22 -11.93
CA ALA A 52 -7.96 10.78 -10.99
C ALA A 52 -7.93 9.24 -10.80
N VAL A 53 -9.08 8.56 -10.88
CA VAL A 53 -9.14 7.10 -10.85
C VAL A 53 -8.52 6.50 -12.11
N ILE A 54 -8.88 7.01 -13.30
CA ILE A 54 -8.37 6.53 -14.59
C ILE A 54 -6.85 6.73 -14.69
N SER A 55 -6.33 7.89 -14.23
CA SER A 55 -4.89 8.17 -14.26
C SER A 55 -4.06 7.28 -13.32
N GLY A 56 -4.69 6.67 -12.31
CA GLY A 56 -4.02 5.77 -11.36
C GLY A 56 -3.92 4.32 -11.83
N GLN A 57 -4.44 3.97 -13.00
CA GLN A 57 -4.37 2.61 -13.52
C GLN A 57 -2.97 2.27 -14.04
N PRO A 58 -2.55 0.99 -13.95
CA PRO A 58 -1.29 0.55 -14.55
C PRO A 58 -1.32 0.77 -16.07
N ASP A 59 -0.21 1.27 -16.62
CA ASP A 59 -0.06 1.61 -18.03
C ASP A 59 0.32 0.41 -18.93
N GLY A 60 0.38 -0.80 -18.36
CA GLY A 60 0.79 -2.02 -19.05
C GLY A 60 2.31 -2.23 -19.14
N ASN A 61 3.12 -1.39 -18.48
CA ASN A 61 4.57 -1.53 -18.44
C ASN A 61 5.09 -1.97 -17.07
N LEU A 62 6.31 -2.52 -17.04
CA LEU A 62 7.03 -2.76 -15.80
C LEU A 62 7.67 -1.46 -15.34
N HIS A 63 7.33 -1.02 -14.14
CA HIS A 63 7.95 0.13 -13.50
C HIS A 63 8.82 -0.32 -12.34
N VAL A 64 10.02 0.25 -12.27
CA VAL A 64 10.96 0.02 -11.18
C VAL A 64 11.43 1.38 -10.69
N TRP A 65 11.19 1.67 -9.42
CA TRP A 65 11.55 2.92 -8.77
C TRP A 65 12.49 2.66 -7.61
N VAL A 66 13.68 3.22 -7.69
CA VAL A 66 14.56 3.36 -6.52
C VAL A 66 14.04 4.55 -5.72
N LEU A 67 13.55 4.29 -4.50
CA LEU A 67 12.91 5.30 -3.67
C LEU A 67 13.94 6.12 -2.91
N ASP A 68 13.77 7.45 -2.88
CA ASP A 68 14.53 8.30 -1.98
C ASP A 68 14.00 8.17 -0.55
N VAL A 69 14.65 7.28 0.21
CA VAL A 69 14.40 7.08 1.64
C VAL A 69 15.55 7.60 2.50
N GLY A 70 16.39 8.49 1.95
CA GLY A 70 17.64 8.95 2.58
C GLY A 70 18.84 8.06 2.23
N HIS A 71 19.70 7.78 3.22
CA HIS A 71 20.90 6.96 2.99
C HIS A 71 20.63 5.44 2.95
N SER A 72 19.37 5.02 3.08
CA SER A 72 18.97 3.61 3.15
C SER A 72 18.41 3.08 1.83
N HIS A 73 18.13 1.79 1.77
CA HIS A 73 17.65 1.13 0.55
C HIS A 73 16.14 0.90 0.57
N ALA A 74 15.48 1.22 -0.54
CA ALA A 74 14.11 0.81 -0.83
C ALA A 74 13.86 0.85 -2.34
N VAL A 75 13.31 -0.23 -2.88
CA VAL A 75 12.91 -0.31 -4.29
C VAL A 75 11.45 -0.70 -4.38
N PHE A 76 10.68 0.05 -5.16
CA PHE A 76 9.28 -0.25 -5.43
C PHE A 76 9.14 -0.69 -6.88
N ILE A 77 8.42 -1.78 -7.10
CA ILE A 77 8.22 -2.39 -8.40
C ILE A 77 6.73 -2.52 -8.64
N GLN A 78 6.26 -2.10 -9.80
CA GLN A 78 4.91 -2.35 -10.27
C GLN A 78 4.97 -3.09 -11.61
N SER A 79 4.32 -4.25 -11.67
CA SER A 79 4.25 -5.05 -12.88
C SER A 79 3.26 -4.48 -13.91
N PRO A 80 3.35 -4.92 -15.19
CA PRO A 80 2.37 -4.55 -16.22
C PRO A 80 0.90 -4.77 -15.85
N ASN A 81 0.61 -5.79 -15.05
CA ASN A 81 -0.74 -6.11 -14.58
C ASN A 81 -1.12 -5.43 -13.25
N GLY A 82 -0.28 -4.54 -12.73
CA GLY A 82 -0.56 -3.74 -11.53
C GLY A 82 -0.17 -4.37 -10.20
N ALA A 83 0.47 -5.55 -10.18
CA ALA A 83 0.99 -6.14 -8.96
C ALA A 83 2.17 -5.33 -8.43
N GLN A 84 2.28 -5.19 -7.12
CA GLN A 84 3.15 -4.25 -6.43
C GLN A 84 4.05 -4.96 -5.44
N VAL A 85 5.36 -4.75 -5.59
CA VAL A 85 6.37 -5.35 -4.75
C VAL A 85 7.25 -4.25 -4.17
N LEU A 86 7.40 -4.27 -2.85
CA LEU A 86 8.34 -3.42 -2.12
C LEU A 86 9.54 -4.26 -1.69
N VAL A 87 10.73 -3.84 -2.06
CA VAL A 87 12.00 -4.45 -1.63
C VAL A 87 12.64 -3.51 -0.61
N ASP A 88 12.83 -4.01 0.61
CA ASP A 88 13.26 -3.26 1.80
C ASP A 88 12.38 -2.02 2.08
N GLY A 89 12.72 -1.21 3.08
CA GLY A 89 11.93 -0.02 3.43
C GLY A 89 12.74 1.17 3.92
N GLY A 90 14.04 0.99 4.12
CA GLY A 90 14.90 1.97 4.73
C GLY A 90 14.60 2.24 6.20
N ARG A 91 15.22 3.29 6.71
CA ARG A 91 15.20 3.64 8.13
C ARG A 91 14.04 4.54 8.55
N TYR A 92 13.56 5.40 7.63
CA TYR A 92 12.71 6.55 7.96
C TYR A 92 11.26 6.36 7.47
N PRO A 93 10.29 6.08 8.37
CA PRO A 93 8.88 5.88 8.01
C PRO A 93 8.25 6.98 7.16
N SER A 94 8.47 8.25 7.53
CA SER A 94 7.87 9.39 6.84
C SER A 94 8.35 9.50 5.39
N ARG A 95 9.64 9.27 5.14
CA ARG A 95 10.21 9.28 3.79
C ARG A 95 9.67 8.13 2.94
N LEU A 96 9.68 6.90 3.47
CA LEU A 96 9.16 5.73 2.76
C LEU A 96 7.69 5.90 2.39
N LEU A 97 6.84 6.30 3.34
CA LEU A 97 5.42 6.50 3.09
C LEU A 97 5.15 7.65 2.10
N THR A 98 5.99 8.68 2.09
CA THR A 98 5.89 9.78 1.12
C THR A 98 6.28 9.29 -0.28
N ALA A 99 7.40 8.56 -0.39
CA ALA A 99 7.87 8.01 -1.65
C ALA A 99 6.86 7.02 -2.25
N LEU A 100 6.26 6.14 -1.44
CA LEU A 100 5.17 5.26 -1.88
C LEU A 100 3.94 6.06 -2.33
N GLY A 101 3.52 7.05 -1.55
CA GLY A 101 2.37 7.90 -1.89
C GLY A 101 2.54 8.75 -3.16
N GLN A 102 3.79 8.97 -3.61
CA GLN A 102 4.08 9.65 -4.88
C GLN A 102 4.00 8.71 -6.10
N ARG A 103 4.08 7.39 -5.90
CA ARG A 103 4.10 6.39 -6.98
C ARG A 103 2.80 5.60 -7.07
N MET A 104 2.14 5.38 -5.94
CA MET A 104 0.87 4.66 -5.87
C MET A 104 -0.30 5.61 -6.09
N ALA A 105 -1.39 5.09 -6.67
CA ALA A 105 -2.64 5.85 -6.75
C ALA A 105 -3.14 6.21 -5.35
N PHE A 106 -3.73 7.40 -5.19
CA PHE A 106 -4.11 7.94 -3.88
C PHE A 106 -5.08 7.04 -3.08
N TYR A 107 -5.90 6.27 -3.79
CA TYR A 107 -6.88 5.32 -3.23
C TYR A 107 -6.30 3.93 -3.01
N ASP A 108 -5.15 3.63 -3.62
CA ASP A 108 -4.54 2.32 -3.55
C ASP A 108 -3.75 2.17 -2.26
N ARG A 109 -4.04 1.08 -1.55
CA ARG A 109 -3.47 0.73 -0.25
C ARG A 109 -3.01 -0.72 -0.20
N HIS A 110 -2.86 -1.37 -1.34
CA HIS A 110 -2.49 -2.78 -1.40
C HIS A 110 -1.06 -2.94 -1.91
N ILE A 111 -0.30 -3.85 -1.30
CA ILE A 111 1.04 -4.26 -1.76
C ILE A 111 1.08 -5.78 -1.73
N ASP A 112 1.24 -6.42 -2.88
CA ASP A 112 1.21 -7.89 -2.99
C ASP A 112 2.36 -8.54 -2.21
N ALA A 113 3.55 -7.95 -2.23
CA ALA A 113 4.68 -8.50 -1.52
C ALA A 113 5.66 -7.46 -0.98
N VAL A 114 6.21 -7.75 0.20
CA VAL A 114 7.38 -7.09 0.76
C VAL A 114 8.52 -8.10 0.81
N ILE A 115 9.64 -7.78 0.18
CA ILE A 115 10.86 -8.59 0.18
C ILE A 115 11.89 -7.91 1.08
N VAL A 116 12.36 -8.61 2.09
CA VAL A 116 13.46 -8.18 2.96
C VAL A 116 14.74 -8.86 2.50
N THR A 117 15.69 -8.08 1.99
CA THR A 117 16.95 -8.60 1.45
C THR A 117 17.93 -8.98 2.55
N HIS A 118 17.97 -8.19 3.60
CA HIS A 118 18.91 -8.26 4.71
C HIS A 118 18.20 -7.80 5.98
N PRO A 119 18.38 -8.49 7.11
CA PRO A 119 17.79 -8.08 8.38
C PRO A 119 18.24 -6.69 8.94
N ASP A 120 18.97 -5.79 8.26
CA ASP A 120 19.48 -4.53 8.85
C ASP A 120 18.39 -3.58 9.38
N PRO A 121 18.49 -3.09 10.62
CA PRO A 121 17.67 -1.96 11.04
C PRO A 121 17.81 -0.73 10.13
N PHE A 122 18.95 -0.52 9.47
CA PHE A 122 19.13 0.55 8.50
C PHE A 122 18.19 0.44 7.29
N ASP A 123 17.82 -0.77 6.89
CA ASP A 123 17.03 -1.06 5.69
C ASP A 123 15.60 -1.54 5.97
N ILE A 124 15.27 -1.96 7.21
CA ILE A 124 13.93 -2.50 7.52
C ILE A 124 13.14 -1.72 8.58
N SER A 125 13.73 -0.73 9.26
CA SER A 125 13.06 -0.03 10.38
C SER A 125 11.77 0.71 10.00
N ALA A 126 11.59 1.08 8.73
CA ALA A 126 10.39 1.78 8.26
C ALA A 126 9.23 0.84 7.85
N LEU A 127 9.51 -0.44 7.55
CA LEU A 127 8.50 -1.41 7.12
C LEU A 127 7.30 -1.56 8.07
N PRO A 128 7.44 -1.44 9.41
CA PRO A 128 6.28 -1.50 10.30
C PRO A 128 5.26 -0.38 10.08
N ALA A 129 5.70 0.77 9.55
CA ALA A 129 4.78 1.83 9.18
C ALA A 129 4.01 1.52 7.90
N VAL A 130 4.62 0.77 6.97
CA VAL A 130 3.94 0.25 5.77
C VAL A 130 2.87 -0.75 6.15
N LEU A 131 3.21 -1.76 6.96
CA LEU A 131 2.26 -2.79 7.43
C LEU A 131 1.07 -2.22 8.23
N ARG A 132 1.21 -1.03 8.83
CA ARG A 132 0.10 -0.34 9.51
C ARG A 132 -0.79 0.46 8.56
N ARG A 133 -0.28 0.84 7.40
CA ARG A 133 -0.93 1.82 6.49
C ARG A 133 -1.44 1.18 5.19
N TYR A 134 -0.82 0.09 4.77
CA TYR A 134 -1.09 -0.69 3.58
C TYR A 134 -1.45 -2.11 3.97
N ASP A 135 -2.32 -2.73 3.18
CA ASP A 135 -2.60 -4.15 3.23
C ASP A 135 -1.52 -4.88 2.44
N VAL A 136 -0.82 -5.80 3.11
CA VAL A 136 0.33 -6.50 2.54
C VAL A 136 0.08 -7.99 2.55
N ASP A 137 0.01 -8.63 1.38
CA ASP A 137 -0.33 -10.05 1.30
C ASP A 137 0.81 -10.96 1.76
N HIS A 138 2.02 -10.69 1.29
CA HIS A 138 3.19 -11.54 1.52
C HIS A 138 4.38 -10.77 2.07
N VAL A 139 5.05 -11.36 3.05
CA VAL A 139 6.39 -10.93 3.47
C VAL A 139 7.38 -12.06 3.25
N LEU A 140 8.41 -11.78 2.46
CA LEU A 140 9.45 -12.70 2.01
C LEU A 140 10.79 -12.30 2.66
N TYR A 141 11.46 -13.27 3.28
CA TYR A 141 12.80 -13.11 3.84
C TYR A 141 13.55 -14.44 3.78
N HIS A 142 14.88 -14.37 3.72
CA HIS A 142 15.82 -15.49 3.61
C HIS A 142 16.10 -16.22 4.93
N GLY A 143 15.46 -15.81 6.02
CA GLY A 143 15.55 -16.47 7.33
C GLY A 143 16.82 -16.18 8.12
N GLN A 144 17.71 -15.30 7.64
CA GLN A 144 18.85 -14.81 8.41
C GLN A 144 18.39 -13.90 9.55
N PHE A 145 19.12 -13.97 10.67
CA PHE A 145 18.90 -13.13 11.84
C PHE A 145 20.07 -12.17 11.99
N ASN A 146 19.82 -10.98 12.53
CA ASN A 146 20.91 -10.11 12.97
C ASN A 146 21.53 -10.70 14.24
N ALA A 147 22.71 -11.31 14.11
CA ALA A 147 23.47 -11.83 15.25
C ALA A 147 24.22 -10.72 16.04
N GLY A 148 24.30 -9.49 15.53
CA GLY A 148 25.17 -8.44 16.06
C GLY A 148 24.54 -7.43 17.03
N ALA A 149 23.35 -7.69 17.57
CA ALA A 149 22.68 -6.74 18.48
C ALA A 149 22.33 -7.41 19.81
N GLU A 150 23.33 -7.90 20.55
CA GLU A 150 23.16 -8.19 21.97
C GLU A 150 23.19 -6.89 22.77
N PRO A 151 22.12 -6.56 23.53
CA PRO A 151 22.16 -5.45 24.47
C PRO A 151 22.90 -5.89 25.75
N GLY A 152 24.19 -5.55 25.84
CA GLY A 152 24.98 -5.67 27.05
C GLY A 152 26.04 -6.77 27.00
N GLY A 153 27.22 -6.41 26.50
CA GLY A 153 28.42 -7.22 26.58
C GLY A 153 29.63 -6.29 26.57
N ASP A 154 30.37 -6.32 27.67
CA ASP A 154 31.62 -5.62 27.91
C ASP A 154 32.60 -5.78 26.74
N HIS A 155 33.40 -4.75 26.44
CA HIS A 155 34.54 -4.88 25.54
C HIS A 155 35.65 -5.62 26.30
N GLY A 156 35.52 -6.95 26.37
CA GLY A 156 36.49 -7.82 26.99
C GLY A 156 36.48 -9.18 26.32
N ASP A 157 37.57 -9.47 25.62
CA ASP A 157 38.01 -10.79 25.18
C ASP A 157 37.06 -11.56 24.25
N SER A 158 37.38 -11.56 22.96
CA SER A 158 36.96 -12.65 22.05
C SER A 158 37.84 -13.87 22.36
N PRO A 159 37.35 -14.97 22.96
CA PRO A 159 38.01 -16.25 22.78
C PRO A 159 37.77 -16.64 21.32
N SER A 160 38.85 -16.94 20.61
CA SER A 160 38.83 -17.57 19.30
C SER A 160 38.15 -18.94 19.43
N ALA A 161 36.83 -18.94 19.33
CA ALA A 161 36.01 -20.13 19.36
C ALA A 161 36.11 -20.84 18.00
N ASP A 162 36.95 -21.87 18.01
CA ASP A 162 36.86 -23.14 17.28
C ASP A 162 35.98 -23.14 16.02
N ASN A 163 36.66 -23.15 14.88
CA ASN A 163 36.09 -23.25 13.54
C ASN A 163 35.66 -24.70 13.24
N ARG A 164 34.73 -25.23 14.06
CA ARG A 164 34.11 -26.55 13.91
C ARG A 164 32.60 -26.43 13.97
N GLY A 165 31.99 -26.17 12.81
CA GLY A 165 30.54 -26.20 12.64
C GLY A 165 30.19 -25.94 11.19
N GLY A 166 29.78 -26.98 10.47
CA GLY A 166 29.70 -27.00 9.01
C GLY A 166 28.82 -25.89 8.42
N ALA A 167 29.22 -25.44 7.23
CA ALA A 167 28.34 -24.74 6.33
C ALA A 167 27.05 -25.56 6.14
N ASP A 168 25.93 -25.08 6.68
CA ASP A 168 24.61 -25.62 6.41
C ASP A 168 24.29 -25.35 4.93
N ASP A 169 24.69 -26.28 4.07
CA ASP A 169 24.53 -26.28 2.61
C ASP A 169 23.12 -26.71 2.20
N ARG A 170 22.12 -26.41 3.04
CA ARG A 170 20.72 -26.63 2.68
C ARG A 170 20.26 -25.53 1.74
N PRO A 171 19.48 -25.87 0.69
CA PRO A 171 18.92 -24.86 -0.21
C PRO A 171 18.13 -23.85 0.63
N ARG A 172 18.60 -22.60 0.62
CA ARG A 172 18.05 -21.51 1.43
C ARG A 172 16.62 -21.26 1.02
N ARG A 173 15.69 -21.87 1.74
CA ARG A 173 14.26 -21.84 1.43
C ARG A 173 13.69 -20.50 1.87
N TRP A 174 13.28 -19.68 0.91
CA TRP A 174 12.46 -18.49 1.15
C TRP A 174 11.22 -18.86 1.95
N ARG A 175 10.96 -18.12 3.04
CA ARG A 175 9.71 -18.27 3.80
C ARG A 175 8.72 -17.20 3.39
N VAL A 176 7.52 -17.64 3.03
CA VAL A 176 6.37 -16.78 2.74
C VAL A 176 5.50 -16.76 3.99
N HIS A 177 5.27 -15.59 4.57
CA HIS A 177 4.20 -15.40 5.54
C HIS A 177 3.04 -14.64 4.90
N ARG A 178 1.82 -15.15 5.06
CA ARG A 178 0.59 -14.50 4.60
C ARG A 178 0.05 -13.63 5.74
N SER A 179 -0.23 -12.36 5.48
CA SER A 179 -0.87 -11.47 6.45
C SER A 179 -2.36 -11.83 6.61
N THR A 180 -2.85 -12.00 7.84
CA THR A 180 -4.29 -12.05 8.11
C THR A 180 -4.71 -10.82 8.92
N ALA A 181 -5.44 -9.91 8.27
CA ALA A 181 -5.73 -8.55 8.74
C ALA A 181 -6.46 -8.36 10.10
N PRO A 182 -7.36 -9.25 10.61
CA PRO A 182 -8.10 -8.92 11.84
C PRO A 182 -7.31 -9.12 13.15
N ARG A 183 -6.20 -9.89 13.17
CA ARG A 183 -5.42 -10.13 14.41
C ARG A 183 -4.33 -9.09 14.71
N GLN A 184 -3.94 -8.28 13.73
CA GLN A 184 -2.82 -7.33 13.87
C GLN A 184 -3.09 -6.17 14.86
N ARG A 185 -4.35 -5.79 15.12
CA ARG A 185 -4.69 -4.68 16.04
C ARG A 185 -4.33 -4.98 17.51
N ALA A 186 -4.37 -6.24 17.94
CA ALA A 186 -3.97 -6.63 19.29
C ALA A 186 -2.44 -6.74 19.44
N SER A 187 -1.75 -7.19 18.39
CA SER A 187 -0.29 -7.30 18.33
C SER A 187 0.41 -5.92 18.34
N CYS A 188 -0.21 -4.91 17.71
CA CYS A 188 0.30 -3.53 17.68
C CYS A 188 0.43 -2.85 19.07
N ARG A 189 -0.38 -3.22 20.09
CA ARG A 189 -0.18 -2.69 21.46
C ARG A 189 0.98 -3.36 22.21
N ARG A 190 1.39 -4.56 21.78
CA ARG A 190 2.56 -5.30 22.33
C ARG A 190 3.88 -4.85 21.68
N TRP A 191 3.80 -4.36 20.43
CA TRP A 191 4.90 -3.74 19.67
C TRP A 191 5.61 -2.58 20.39
N HIS A 192 4.84 -1.68 21.03
CA HIS A 192 5.37 -0.44 21.61
C HIS A 192 6.23 -0.62 22.87
N ARG A 193 6.18 -1.80 23.51
CA ARG A 193 6.96 -2.10 24.72
C ARG A 193 8.33 -2.74 24.43
N GLY A 194 8.54 -3.30 23.24
CA GLY A 194 9.79 -3.97 22.84
C GLY A 194 10.77 -3.09 22.07
N CYS A 195 10.30 -2.03 21.40
CA CYS A 195 11.14 -1.08 20.68
C CYS A 195 11.57 0.11 21.55
N ARG A 196 12.09 -0.13 22.76
CA ARG A 196 12.94 0.86 23.43
C ARG A 196 14.39 0.47 23.13
N TYR A 197 15.10 1.39 22.50
CA TYR A 197 16.56 1.45 22.32
C TYR A 197 17.31 0.19 22.76
N GLY A 198 17.72 -0.63 21.79
CA GLY A 198 18.78 -1.62 21.99
C GLY A 198 18.37 -3.10 22.02
N ALA A 199 17.09 -3.46 22.10
CA ALA A 199 16.72 -4.88 22.08
C ALA A 199 16.72 -5.46 20.65
N ALA A 200 17.46 -6.56 20.47
CA ALA A 200 17.62 -7.33 19.24
C ALA A 200 16.33 -7.44 18.41
N CYS A 201 16.40 -6.98 17.15
CA CYS A 201 15.33 -7.10 16.18
C CYS A 201 15.24 -8.55 15.70
N ASP A 202 14.62 -9.42 16.51
CA ASP A 202 14.37 -10.82 16.17
C ASP A 202 13.28 -10.91 15.09
N ILE A 203 13.67 -11.00 13.82
CA ILE A 203 12.77 -11.12 12.67
C ILE A 203 11.79 -12.30 12.80
N ARG A 204 12.15 -13.34 13.57
CA ARG A 204 11.21 -14.43 13.88
C ARG A 204 10.06 -13.95 14.75
N ARG A 205 10.25 -12.99 15.66
CA ARG A 205 9.14 -12.33 16.36
C ARG A 205 8.54 -11.20 15.53
N TYR A 206 9.31 -10.41 14.81
CA TYR A 206 8.78 -9.24 14.08
C TYR A 206 7.86 -9.61 12.90
N VAL A 207 8.17 -10.67 12.16
CA VAL A 207 7.34 -11.12 11.02
C VAL A 207 6.27 -12.14 11.48
N VAL A 208 6.56 -13.00 12.47
CA VAL A 208 5.54 -13.94 12.98
C VAL A 208 4.52 -13.25 13.89
N LEU A 209 4.85 -12.23 14.69
CA LEU A 209 3.82 -11.43 15.39
C LEU A 209 3.06 -10.47 14.48
N ALA A 210 3.55 -10.22 13.26
CA ALA A 210 2.79 -9.55 12.21
C ALA A 210 1.87 -10.53 11.45
N ALA A 211 2.17 -11.84 11.48
CA ALA A 211 1.45 -12.88 10.74
C ALA A 211 0.67 -13.89 11.61
N VAL A 212 0.56 -13.68 12.93
CA VAL A 212 -0.20 -14.53 13.87
C VAL A 212 -1.20 -13.74 14.67
#